data_AF-A0A8T5DM57-F1
#
_entry.id   AF-A0A8T5DM57-F1
#
_cell.length_a   1.000
_cell.length_b   1.000
_cell.length_c   1.000
_cell.angle_alpha   90.00
_cell.angle_beta   90.00
_cell.angle_gamma   90.00
#
_symmetry.space_group_name_H-M   'P 1'
#
loop_
_entity.id
_entity.type
_entity.pdbx_description
1 polymer ?
#
loop_
_entity_poly.entity_id
_entity_poly.type
_entity_poly.pdbx_seq_one_letter_code
_entity_poly.pdbx_strand_id
1 'polypeptide(L)'
;MKNTLLTILSLLLIVGCSKKPEGVFNEEGNKEGKWTTWYEPEKWYSSDSEKKSEGEYNNGEKIGKWTYWYENGNKKEEGETVKKKKVGKWTYWYENGNKKETIYLAKNGNLTKKERMSDCGNTTTSFNTDGSVRSTTESPDIEKYKKKARQFAFDRLRNNGSGINFYSSSSNGCRYNFSGDMFDRYNNPHFFSISVEYNGYSWSVENINIQ
;
A
#
# COMPACT_ATOMS: atom_id res chain seq x y z
N MET A 1 -47.10 35.55 -23.91
CA MET A 1 -45.94 35.75 -23.00
C MET A 1 -45.62 34.39 -22.37
N LYS A 2 -44.93 33.50 -23.09
CA LYS A 2 -43.49 33.21 -22.95
C LYS A 2 -43.01 33.01 -21.50
N ASN A 3 -43.03 31.75 -21.09
CA ASN A 3 -41.89 30.99 -20.57
C ASN A 3 -40.94 31.69 -19.58
N THR A 4 -41.24 31.60 -18.28
CA THR A 4 -40.22 31.85 -17.24
C THR A 4 -40.40 31.09 -15.92
N LEU A 5 -41.35 30.13 -15.83
CA LEU A 5 -41.66 29.48 -14.54
C LEU A 5 -41.28 27.99 -14.41
N LEU A 6 -40.55 27.40 -15.35
CA LEU A 6 -40.24 25.95 -15.30
C LEU A 6 -38.75 25.56 -15.45
N THR A 7 -37.80 26.50 -15.50
CA THR A 7 -36.37 26.16 -15.68
C THR A 7 -35.49 26.36 -14.45
N ILE A 8 -36.05 26.69 -13.28
CA ILE A 8 -35.28 26.81 -12.03
C ILE A 8 -35.46 25.58 -11.10
N LEU A 9 -36.29 24.61 -11.49
CA LEU A 9 -36.47 23.34 -10.75
C LEU A 9 -35.49 22.23 -11.20
N SER A 10 -34.50 22.53 -12.04
CA SER A 10 -33.49 21.56 -12.51
C SER A 10 -32.07 21.83 -12.02
N LEU A 11 -31.86 22.79 -11.11
CA LEU A 11 -30.51 23.20 -10.67
C LEU A 11 -30.30 23.17 -9.15
N LEU A 12 -30.93 22.20 -8.46
CA LEU A 12 -30.59 21.88 -7.07
C LEU A 12 -30.00 20.46 -7.00
N LEU A 13 -28.71 20.46 -6.66
CA LEU A 13 -27.97 19.40 -5.97
C LEU A 13 -27.44 18.23 -6.81
N ILE A 14 -26.48 18.51 -7.69
CA ILE A 14 -25.29 17.63 -7.78
C ILE A 14 -24.19 18.27 -6.92
N VAL A 15 -24.46 18.46 -5.63
CA VAL A 15 -23.38 18.73 -4.69
C VAL A 15 -22.77 17.37 -4.41
N GLY A 16 -21.67 17.07 -5.12
CA GLY A 16 -20.81 15.93 -4.79
C GLY A 16 -20.47 16.03 -3.31
N CYS A 17 -21.05 15.13 -2.50
CA CYS A 17 -20.83 15.12 -1.07
C CYS A 17 -19.48 14.42 -0.82
N SER A 18 -18.39 15.19 -0.81
CA SER A 18 -17.10 14.68 -0.34
C SER A 18 -17.26 14.23 1.11
N LYS A 19 -16.86 12.99 1.42
CA LYS A 19 -17.00 12.44 2.77
C LYS A 19 -16.14 13.26 3.75
N LYS A 20 -16.81 13.88 4.72
CA LYS A 20 -16.17 14.76 5.70
C LYS A 20 -15.42 13.94 6.76
N PRO A 21 -14.42 14.52 7.43
CA PRO A 21 -13.86 13.92 8.64
C PRO A 21 -14.95 13.56 9.65
N GLU A 22 -14.92 12.34 10.17
CA GLU A 22 -15.88 11.82 11.13
C GLU A 22 -15.24 11.77 12.51
N GLY A 23 -15.88 12.35 13.53
CA GLY A 23 -15.44 12.32 14.92
C GLY A 23 -16.25 13.26 15.82
N VAL A 24 -15.91 13.29 17.10
CA VAL A 24 -16.61 14.09 18.12
C VAL A 24 -15.72 15.24 18.58
N PHE A 25 -16.32 16.36 18.96
CA PHE A 25 -15.66 17.48 19.63
C PHE A 25 -16.12 17.56 21.08
N ASN A 26 -15.23 17.93 22.00
CA ASN A 26 -15.59 18.25 23.38
C ASN A 26 -16.18 19.66 23.50
N GLU A 27 -16.57 20.06 24.72
CA GLU A 27 -17.20 21.36 25.00
C GLU A 27 -16.30 22.56 24.65
N GLU A 28 -14.98 22.36 24.63
CA GLU A 28 -13.98 23.37 24.26
C GLU A 28 -13.77 23.47 22.74
N GLY A 29 -14.44 22.63 21.95
CA GLY A 29 -14.27 22.55 20.49
C GLY A 29 -13.04 21.75 20.05
N ASN A 30 -12.42 20.99 20.97
CA ASN A 30 -11.27 20.14 20.67
C ASN A 30 -11.72 18.73 20.25
N LYS A 31 -10.95 18.08 19.37
CA LYS A 31 -11.24 16.72 18.90
C LYS A 31 -11.17 15.71 20.06
N GLU A 32 -12.17 14.84 20.15
CA GLU A 32 -12.31 13.83 21.20
C GLU A 32 -12.70 12.46 20.60
N GLY A 33 -12.20 11.39 21.19
CA GLY A 33 -12.52 10.02 20.82
C GLY A 33 -12.01 9.61 19.43
N LYS A 34 -12.71 8.66 18.80
CA LYS A 34 -12.32 8.11 17.50
C LYS A 34 -12.55 9.11 16.38
N TRP A 35 -11.55 9.22 15.51
CA TRP A 35 -11.58 10.08 14.34
C TRP A 35 -11.15 9.33 13.10
N THR A 36 -11.92 9.49 12.03
CA THR A 36 -11.59 8.99 10.69
C THR A 36 -11.55 10.15 9.71
N THR A 37 -10.54 10.17 8.85
CA THR A 37 -10.44 11.11 7.73
C THR A 37 -10.37 10.35 6.42
N TRP A 38 -10.78 11.00 5.35
CA TRP A 38 -10.91 10.43 4.01
C TRP A 38 -10.13 11.28 3.00
N TYR A 39 -9.70 10.66 1.90
CA TYR A 39 -9.17 11.39 0.76
C TYR A 39 -10.31 12.08 0.01
N GLU A 40 -9.99 13.22 -0.62
CA GLU A 40 -10.93 13.86 -1.53
C GLU A 40 -11.00 13.03 -2.81
N PRO A 41 -12.20 12.78 -3.35
CA PRO A 41 -12.32 12.03 -4.61
C PRO A 41 -11.67 12.84 -5.74
N GLU A 42 -10.86 12.17 -6.57
CA GLU A 42 -10.22 12.82 -7.74
C GLU A 42 -11.24 13.40 -8.74
N LYS A 43 -12.45 12.83 -8.76
CA LYS A 43 -13.53 13.25 -9.66
C LYS A 43 -14.72 13.73 -8.86
N TRP A 44 -15.26 14.88 -9.26
CA TRP A 44 -16.39 15.56 -8.60
C TRP A 44 -17.68 14.72 -8.54
N TYR A 45 -17.81 13.67 -9.36
CA TYR A 45 -18.95 12.76 -9.37
C TYR A 45 -18.71 11.43 -8.64
N SER A 46 -17.51 11.19 -8.09
CA SER A 46 -17.20 9.97 -7.34
C SER A 46 -17.67 10.10 -5.89
N SER A 47 -18.45 9.14 -5.41
CA SER A 47 -18.85 9.02 -4.01
C SER A 47 -17.81 8.26 -3.16
N ASP A 48 -16.91 7.53 -3.81
CA ASP A 48 -15.95 6.67 -3.13
C ASP A 48 -14.77 7.52 -2.67
N SER A 49 -14.59 7.56 -1.35
CA SER A 49 -13.49 8.25 -0.69
C SER A 49 -12.74 7.23 0.14
N GLU A 50 -11.47 7.07 -0.19
CA GLU A 50 -10.62 6.10 0.48
C GLU A 50 -10.21 6.65 1.85
N LYS A 51 -10.15 5.76 2.84
CA LYS A 51 -9.76 6.16 4.20
C LYS A 51 -8.34 6.72 4.14
N LYS A 52 -8.11 7.87 4.77
CA LYS A 52 -6.80 8.55 4.82
C LYS A 52 -6.10 8.32 6.15
N SER A 53 -6.83 8.44 7.25
CA SER A 53 -6.31 8.18 8.59
C SER A 53 -7.40 7.81 9.58
N GLU A 54 -7.03 7.08 10.61
CA GLU A 54 -7.90 6.69 11.71
C GLU A 54 -7.07 6.61 12.99
N GLY A 55 -7.64 7.11 14.07
CA GLY A 55 -7.06 7.00 15.39
C GLY A 55 -7.93 7.71 16.42
N GLU A 56 -7.35 7.97 17.58
CA GLU A 56 -8.06 8.55 18.70
C GLU A 56 -7.45 9.91 19.06
N TYR A 57 -8.32 10.85 19.43
CA TYR A 57 -7.94 12.12 20.02
C TYR A 57 -8.42 12.19 21.48
N ASN A 58 -7.64 12.87 22.31
CA ASN A 58 -8.05 13.32 23.63
C ASN A 58 -7.65 14.79 23.74
N ASN A 59 -8.65 15.66 23.94
CA ASN A 59 -8.51 17.11 23.99
C ASN A 59 -7.66 17.69 22.84
N GLY A 60 -7.94 17.25 21.61
CA GLY A 60 -7.24 17.71 20.41
C GLY A 60 -5.87 17.05 20.17
N GLU A 61 -5.39 16.19 21.08
CA GLU A 61 -4.13 15.48 20.94
C GLU A 61 -4.31 14.05 20.44
N LYS A 62 -3.52 13.64 19.45
CA LYS A 62 -3.49 12.25 18.97
C LYS A 62 -2.99 11.31 20.07
N ILE A 63 -3.79 10.30 20.39
CA ILE A 63 -3.46 9.25 21.35
C ILE A 63 -3.72 7.85 20.76
N GLY A 64 -3.14 6.84 21.39
CA GLY A 64 -3.40 5.44 21.08
C GLY A 64 -2.89 5.03 19.70
N LYS A 65 -3.54 4.02 19.11
CA LYS A 65 -3.15 3.47 17.82
C LYS A 65 -3.65 4.36 16.69
N TRP A 66 -2.73 4.75 15.82
CA TRP A 66 -3.01 5.45 14.57
C TRP A 66 -2.71 4.56 13.38
N THR A 67 -3.57 4.64 12.37
CA THR A 67 -3.36 4.02 11.06
C THR A 67 -3.57 5.06 9.99
N TYR A 68 -2.74 5.01 8.96
CA TYR A 68 -2.79 5.87 7.78
C TYR A 68 -2.73 4.98 6.55
N TRP A 69 -3.36 5.43 5.47
CA TRP A 69 -3.46 4.67 4.22
C TRP A 69 -3.02 5.52 3.04
N TYR A 70 -2.60 4.86 1.97
CA TYR A 70 -2.45 5.45 0.64
C TYR A 70 -3.83 5.57 -0.03
N GLU A 71 -3.92 6.35 -1.10
CA GLU A 71 -5.17 6.54 -1.86
C GLU A 71 -5.68 5.25 -2.49
N ASN A 72 -4.81 4.26 -2.73
CA ASN A 72 -5.20 2.93 -3.21
C ASN A 72 -5.74 1.99 -2.11
N GLY A 73 -5.99 2.51 -0.90
CA GLY A 73 -6.52 1.75 0.23
C GLY A 73 -5.49 0.87 0.97
N ASN A 74 -4.24 0.79 0.50
CA ASN A 74 -3.19 0.07 1.24
C ASN A 74 -2.74 0.87 2.45
N LYS A 75 -2.37 0.19 3.54
CA LYS A 75 -1.76 0.84 4.70
C LYS A 75 -0.49 1.58 4.28
N LYS A 76 -0.29 2.76 4.87
CA LYS A 76 0.89 3.61 4.70
C LYS A 76 1.77 3.56 5.93
N GLU A 77 1.17 3.76 7.10
CA GLU A 77 1.85 3.62 8.39
C GLU A 77 0.85 3.31 9.51
N GLU A 78 1.30 2.61 10.54
CA GLU A 78 0.51 2.32 11.73
C GLU A 78 1.42 2.23 12.97
N GLY A 79 0.93 2.69 14.11
CA GLY A 79 1.65 2.61 15.38
C GLY A 79 1.01 3.42 16.49
N GLU A 80 1.63 3.42 17.66
CA GLU A 80 1.11 4.09 18.85
C GLU A 80 1.64 5.52 18.99
N THR A 81 0.77 6.42 19.43
CA THR A 81 1.09 7.81 19.75
C THR A 81 0.70 8.11 21.19
N VAL A 82 1.60 8.75 21.93
CA VAL A 82 1.35 9.26 23.29
C VAL A 82 1.81 10.71 23.34
N LYS A 83 0.93 11.63 23.74
CA LYS A 83 1.22 13.08 23.84
C LYS A 83 1.88 13.64 22.56
N LYS A 84 1.26 13.38 21.40
CA LYS A 84 1.74 13.79 20.06
C LYS A 84 3.06 13.14 19.59
N LYS A 85 3.67 12.23 20.35
CA LYS A 85 4.91 11.54 19.98
C LYS A 85 4.64 10.08 19.63
N LYS A 86 5.27 9.62 18.53
CA LYS A 86 5.32 8.20 18.16
C LYS A 86 6.05 7.42 19.25
N VAL A 87 5.47 6.33 19.73
CA VAL A 87 6.06 5.42 20.71
C VAL A 87 5.84 3.97 20.30
N GLY A 88 6.60 3.05 20.88
CA GLY A 88 6.43 1.62 20.63
C GLY A 88 6.78 1.24 19.20
N LYS A 89 6.01 0.29 18.64
CA LYS A 89 6.24 -0.23 17.28
C LYS A 89 5.50 0.61 16.25
N TRP A 90 6.23 1.13 15.28
CA TRP A 90 5.69 1.75 14.08
C TRP A 90 6.05 0.95 12.86
N THR A 91 5.05 0.61 12.06
CA THR A 91 5.24 -0.10 10.78
C THR A 91 4.86 0.84 9.65
N TYR A 92 5.66 0.81 8.59
CA TYR A 92 5.48 1.58 7.37
C TYR A 92 5.42 0.60 6.19
N TRP A 93 4.66 0.98 5.18
CA TRP A 93 4.47 0.19 3.97
C TRP A 93 4.75 1.03 2.73
N TYR A 94 5.14 0.34 1.67
CA TYR A 94 5.09 0.85 0.31
C TYR A 94 3.63 0.88 -0.17
N GLU A 95 3.38 1.72 -1.17
CA GLU A 95 2.05 1.85 -1.79
C GLU A 95 1.55 0.54 -2.40
N ASN A 96 2.45 -0.37 -2.79
CA ASN A 96 2.09 -1.72 -3.25
C ASN A 96 1.67 -2.70 -2.13
N GLY A 97 1.54 -2.21 -0.89
CA GLY A 97 1.17 -2.99 0.29
C GLY A 97 2.31 -3.79 0.93
N ASN A 98 3.52 -3.73 0.39
CA ASN A 98 4.68 -4.37 0.98
C ASN A 98 5.14 -3.60 2.21
N LYS A 99 5.44 -4.33 3.27
CA LYS A 99 6.13 -3.82 4.45
C LYS A 99 7.44 -3.15 4.01
N LYS A 100 7.66 -1.91 4.44
CA LYS A 100 8.82 -1.07 4.09
C LYS A 100 9.80 -0.93 5.24
N GLU A 101 9.29 -0.63 6.42
CA GLU A 101 10.12 -0.35 7.57
C GLU A 101 9.33 -0.63 8.85
N THR A 102 10.01 -1.16 9.86
CA THR A 102 9.50 -1.20 11.23
C THR A 102 10.51 -0.48 12.12
N ILE A 103 10.05 0.50 12.89
CA ILE A 103 10.86 1.15 13.91
C ILE A 103 10.27 0.86 15.29
N TYR A 104 11.15 0.79 16.28
CA TYR A 104 10.82 0.63 17.69
C TYR A 104 11.31 1.87 18.42
N LEU A 105 10.41 2.54 19.13
CA LEU A 105 10.66 3.79 19.83
C LEU A 105 10.44 3.59 21.33
N ALA A 106 11.41 4.03 22.15
CA ALA A 106 11.25 4.11 23.60
C ALA A 106 10.20 5.17 23.97
N LYS A 107 9.73 5.18 25.23
CA LYS A 107 8.73 6.14 25.73
C LYS A 107 9.16 7.61 25.61
N ASN A 108 10.47 7.87 25.57
CA ASN A 108 11.03 9.21 25.37
C ASN A 108 11.12 9.61 23.87
N GLY A 109 10.78 8.71 22.94
CA GLY A 109 10.83 8.91 21.50
C GLY A 109 12.13 8.45 20.84
N ASN A 110 13.11 7.93 21.59
CA ASN A 110 14.37 7.48 21.01
C ASN A 110 14.21 6.17 20.24
N LEU A 111 14.87 6.08 19.08
CA LEU A 111 14.94 4.85 18.29
C LEU A 111 15.74 3.78 19.02
N THR A 112 15.11 2.63 19.28
CA THR A 112 15.76 1.48 19.93
C THR A 112 16.13 0.40 18.93
N LYS A 113 15.33 0.24 17.87
CA LYS A 113 15.56 -0.74 16.81
C LYS A 113 14.91 -0.27 15.52
N LYS A 114 15.55 -0.58 14.40
CA LYS A 114 15.03 -0.34 13.07
C LYS A 114 15.22 -1.58 12.22
N GLU A 115 14.18 -1.92 11.47
CA GLU A 115 14.14 -2.99 10.49
C GLU A 115 13.69 -2.38 9.18
N ARG A 116 14.48 -2.48 8.12
CA ARG A 116 14.06 -2.10 6.77
C ARG A 116 13.81 -3.34 5.94
N MET A 117 12.80 -3.23 5.10
CA MET A 117 12.36 -4.25 4.16
C MET A 117 12.44 -3.69 2.74
N SER A 118 13.00 -4.47 1.81
CA SER A 118 12.93 -4.13 0.41
C SER A 118 11.48 -4.22 -0.11
N ASP A 119 11.19 -3.43 -1.12
CA ASP A 119 9.93 -3.50 -1.88
C ASP A 119 9.78 -4.81 -2.67
N CYS A 120 10.83 -5.64 -2.75
CA CYS A 120 10.82 -7.01 -3.27
C CYS A 120 11.06 -8.09 -2.20
N GLY A 121 10.48 -7.94 -1.02
CA GLY A 121 10.32 -9.09 -0.12
C GLY A 121 11.60 -9.44 0.64
N ASN A 122 11.39 -10.19 1.72
CA ASN A 122 11.98 -10.01 3.06
C ASN A 122 13.51 -9.91 3.14
N THR A 123 14.10 -8.83 2.63
CA THR A 123 15.40 -8.34 3.08
C THR A 123 15.19 -7.67 4.44
N THR A 124 15.54 -8.31 5.56
CA THR A 124 15.44 -7.66 6.87
C THR A 124 16.80 -7.11 7.24
N THR A 125 17.00 -5.80 7.09
CA THR A 125 18.19 -5.12 7.61
C THR A 125 17.90 -4.63 9.03
N SER A 126 18.49 -5.29 10.02
CA SER A 126 18.49 -4.82 11.41
C SER A 126 19.61 -3.80 11.61
N PHE A 127 19.32 -2.71 12.32
CA PHE A 127 20.30 -1.68 12.66
C PHE A 127 20.56 -1.61 14.17
N ASN A 128 21.78 -1.24 14.54
CA ASN A 128 22.15 -0.79 15.88
C ASN A 128 21.58 0.62 16.14
N THR A 129 21.60 1.05 17.40
CA THR A 129 21.07 2.37 17.82
C THR A 129 21.85 3.56 17.25
N ASP A 130 23.10 3.35 16.84
CA ASP A 130 23.95 4.33 16.16
C ASP A 130 23.70 4.40 14.64
N GLY A 131 22.78 3.59 14.12
CA GLY A 131 22.47 3.51 12.70
C GLY A 131 23.35 2.55 11.89
N SER A 132 24.34 1.89 12.51
CA SER A 132 25.15 0.86 11.84
C SER A 132 24.32 -0.41 11.58
N VAL A 133 24.64 -1.14 10.51
CA VAL A 133 23.93 -2.38 10.15
C VAL A 133 24.37 -3.50 11.10
N ARG A 134 23.40 -4.12 11.79
CA ARG A 134 23.61 -5.27 12.68
C ARG A 134 23.58 -6.60 11.93
N SER A 135 22.62 -6.77 11.03
CA SER A 135 22.47 -8.00 10.23
C SER A 135 21.51 -7.77 9.07
N THR A 136 21.76 -8.42 7.94
CA THR A 136 20.84 -8.48 6.80
C THR A 136 20.48 -9.94 6.54
N THR A 137 19.20 -10.29 6.55
CA THR A 137 18.74 -11.57 6.01
C THR A 137 18.13 -11.29 4.65
N GLU A 138 18.75 -11.78 3.57
CA GLU A 138 18.25 -11.65 2.21
C GLU A 138 17.62 -12.97 1.79
N SER A 139 16.29 -13.04 1.80
CA SER A 139 15.59 -14.10 1.09
C SER A 139 14.23 -13.59 0.61
N PRO A 140 13.96 -13.61 -0.71
CA PRO A 140 12.67 -13.22 -1.24
C PRO A 140 11.56 -14.14 -0.72
N ASP A 141 10.37 -13.59 -0.51
CA ASP A 141 9.17 -14.39 -0.21
C ASP A 141 8.72 -15.12 -1.50
N ILE A 142 9.31 -16.29 -1.73
CA ILE A 142 9.15 -17.09 -2.96
C ILE A 142 7.67 -17.38 -3.26
N GLU A 143 6.86 -17.68 -2.24
CA GLU A 143 5.44 -18.00 -2.43
C GLU A 143 4.61 -16.77 -2.82
N LYS A 144 4.89 -15.63 -2.19
CA LYS A 144 4.30 -14.36 -2.62
C LYS A 144 4.68 -14.01 -4.06
N TYR A 145 5.89 -14.33 -4.49
CA TYR A 145 6.32 -14.14 -5.87
C TYR A 145 5.56 -15.01 -6.84
N LYS A 146 5.46 -16.32 -6.56
CA LYS A 146 4.66 -17.25 -7.36
C LYS A 146 3.21 -16.76 -7.50
N LYS A 147 2.62 -16.18 -6.45
CA LYS A 147 1.26 -15.64 -6.53
C LYS A 147 1.14 -14.42 -7.44
N LYS A 148 2.02 -13.42 -7.30
CA LYS A 148 2.01 -12.20 -8.16
C LYS A 148 2.26 -12.55 -9.62
N ALA A 149 3.19 -13.47 -9.84
CA ALA A 149 3.50 -14.05 -11.12
C ALA A 149 2.31 -14.71 -11.81
N ARG A 150 1.62 -15.61 -11.10
CA ARG A 150 0.39 -16.24 -11.59
C ARG A 150 -0.65 -15.18 -11.94
N GLN A 151 -0.91 -14.22 -11.05
CA GLN A 151 -1.89 -13.15 -11.30
C GLN A 151 -1.53 -12.34 -12.56
N PHE A 152 -0.27 -11.91 -12.70
CA PHE A 152 0.18 -11.17 -13.87
C PHE A 152 0.04 -11.99 -15.16
N ALA A 153 0.38 -13.28 -15.13
CA ALA A 153 0.18 -14.18 -16.25
C ALA A 153 -1.31 -14.33 -16.60
N PHE A 154 -2.19 -14.51 -15.61
CA PHE A 154 -3.65 -14.54 -15.80
C PHE A 154 -4.20 -13.25 -16.43
N ASP A 155 -3.80 -12.07 -15.94
CA ASP A 155 -4.25 -10.78 -16.47
C ASP A 155 -3.82 -10.56 -17.92
N ARG A 156 -2.66 -11.09 -18.32
CA ARG A 156 -2.14 -11.00 -19.70
C ARG A 156 -2.73 -12.06 -20.63
N LEU A 157 -3.01 -13.27 -20.13
CA LEU A 157 -3.73 -14.33 -20.84
C LEU A 157 -5.10 -13.85 -21.32
N ARG A 158 -5.82 -13.08 -20.48
CA ARG A 158 -7.12 -12.51 -20.82
C ARG A 158 -7.07 -11.54 -22.01
N ASN A 159 -5.93 -10.88 -22.24
CA ASN A 159 -5.86 -9.75 -23.17
C ASN A 159 -5.17 -10.06 -24.51
N ASN A 160 -4.19 -10.98 -24.58
CA ASN A 160 -3.24 -10.97 -25.71
C ASN A 160 -2.93 -12.30 -26.42
N GLY A 161 -3.55 -13.44 -26.09
CA GLY A 161 -3.45 -14.69 -26.87
C GLY A 161 -2.05 -15.03 -27.43
N SER A 162 -1.29 -15.83 -26.68
CA SER A 162 0.00 -16.46 -27.03
C SER A 162 1.20 -15.55 -27.34
N GLY A 163 2.29 -15.78 -26.57
CA GLY A 163 3.64 -15.29 -26.84
C GLY A 163 3.86 -13.86 -26.35
N ILE A 164 4.40 -13.69 -25.12
CA ILE A 164 4.75 -12.35 -24.66
C ILE A 164 6.08 -12.32 -23.91
N ASN A 165 7.08 -11.69 -24.54
CA ASN A 165 8.28 -11.21 -23.86
C ASN A 165 7.94 -9.94 -23.09
N PHE A 166 8.12 -9.92 -21.77
CA PHE A 166 7.82 -8.73 -20.95
C PHE A 166 9.05 -8.16 -20.26
N TYR A 167 9.19 -6.85 -20.39
CA TYR A 167 10.10 -6.01 -19.61
C TYR A 167 9.48 -5.54 -18.29
N SER A 168 10.39 -5.31 -17.35
CA SER A 168 10.23 -5.04 -15.92
C SER A 168 9.12 -4.09 -15.50
N SER A 169 8.41 -4.45 -14.42
CA SER A 169 7.89 -3.43 -13.52
C SER A 169 9.03 -2.98 -12.60
N SER A 170 9.44 -1.72 -12.72
CA SER A 170 10.35 -1.11 -11.76
C SER A 170 9.51 -0.57 -10.60
N SER A 171 9.39 -1.33 -9.51
CA SER A 171 9.21 -0.67 -8.21
C SER A 171 10.58 -0.17 -7.74
N ASN A 172 10.63 0.82 -6.84
CA ASN A 172 11.85 1.47 -6.38
C ASN A 172 12.87 0.48 -5.76
N GLY A 173 13.68 -0.17 -6.61
CA GLY A 173 14.78 -1.06 -6.23
C GLY A 173 14.74 -2.44 -6.90
N CYS A 174 13.59 -2.91 -7.38
CA CYS A 174 13.43 -4.29 -7.84
C CYS A 174 13.06 -4.37 -9.32
N ARG A 175 13.70 -5.27 -10.05
CA ARG A 175 13.37 -5.61 -11.43
C ARG A 175 12.83 -7.02 -11.49
N TYR A 176 11.64 -7.16 -12.06
CA TYR A 176 11.03 -8.46 -12.32
C TYR A 176 11.25 -8.80 -13.79
N ASN A 177 11.93 -9.90 -14.04
CA ASN A 177 12.15 -10.44 -15.37
C ASN A 177 11.29 -11.70 -15.52
N PHE A 178 10.39 -11.68 -16.50
CA PHE A 178 9.50 -12.80 -16.80
C PHE A 178 9.95 -13.42 -18.12
N SER A 179 10.25 -14.71 -18.11
CA SER A 179 10.63 -15.46 -19.31
C SER A 179 9.93 -16.81 -19.37
N GLY A 180 9.37 -17.16 -20.51
CA GLY A 180 8.74 -18.46 -20.72
C GLY A 180 7.75 -18.47 -21.87
N ASP A 181 7.44 -19.67 -22.34
CA ASP A 181 6.43 -19.91 -23.36
C ASP A 181 5.08 -20.19 -22.70
N MET A 182 4.06 -19.43 -23.08
CA MET A 182 2.71 -19.55 -22.53
C MET A 182 2.02 -20.87 -22.91
N PHE A 183 2.27 -21.29 -24.14
CA PHE A 183 1.71 -22.48 -24.75
C PHE A 183 2.74 -23.09 -25.70
N ASP A 184 2.77 -24.41 -25.86
CA ASP A 184 3.52 -25.02 -26.96
C ASP A 184 2.74 -24.90 -28.28
N ARG A 185 3.35 -25.40 -29.37
CA ARG A 185 2.71 -25.50 -30.69
C ARG A 185 1.43 -26.35 -30.73
N TYR A 186 1.10 -27.04 -29.64
CA TYR A 186 -0.07 -27.88 -29.46
C TYR A 186 -1.08 -27.29 -28.47
N ASN A 187 -0.88 -26.04 -28.04
CA ASN A 187 -1.74 -25.32 -27.11
C ASN A 187 -1.78 -25.92 -25.69
N ASN A 188 -0.77 -26.70 -25.29
CA ASN A 188 -0.62 -27.13 -23.90
C ASN A 188 0.01 -26.00 -23.09
N PRO A 189 -0.47 -25.68 -21.87
CA PRO A 189 0.13 -24.64 -21.03
C PRO A 189 1.55 -25.03 -20.61
N HIS A 190 2.53 -24.15 -20.86
CA HIS A 190 3.92 -24.37 -20.41
C HIS A 190 4.32 -23.44 -19.26
N PHE A 191 5.36 -23.91 -18.56
CA PHE A 191 5.91 -23.35 -17.34
C PHE A 191 6.47 -21.94 -17.57
N PHE A 192 6.30 -21.08 -16.57
CA PHE A 192 6.96 -19.77 -16.54
C PHE A 192 8.15 -19.81 -15.58
N SER A 193 9.24 -19.19 -16.02
CA SER A 193 10.39 -18.87 -15.18
C SER A 193 10.35 -17.39 -14.83
N ILE A 194 10.65 -17.07 -13.58
CA ILE A 194 10.60 -15.70 -13.09
C ILE A 194 11.87 -15.43 -12.34
N SER A 195 12.66 -14.50 -12.85
CA SER A 195 13.80 -13.98 -12.13
C SER A 195 13.43 -12.65 -11.48
N VAL A 196 13.79 -12.51 -10.22
CA VAL A 196 13.70 -11.24 -9.49
C VAL A 196 15.11 -10.76 -9.24
N GLU A 197 15.43 -9.56 -9.71
CA GLU A 197 16.70 -8.90 -9.45
C GLU A 197 16.51 -7.77 -8.42
N TYR A 198 17.34 -7.78 -7.37
CA TYR A 198 17.39 -6.73 -6.34
C TYR A 198 18.82 -6.52 -5.86
N ASN A 199 19.32 -5.27 -5.91
CA ASN A 199 20.66 -4.92 -5.39
C ASN A 199 21.80 -5.85 -5.88
N GLY A 200 21.71 -6.38 -7.09
CA GLY A 200 22.71 -7.30 -7.67
C GLY A 200 22.51 -8.78 -7.35
N TYR A 201 21.52 -9.12 -6.52
CA TYR A 201 21.09 -10.51 -6.30
C TYR A 201 19.99 -10.88 -7.28
N SER A 202 20.03 -12.12 -7.78
CA SER A 202 19.00 -12.68 -8.66
C SER A 202 18.45 -13.97 -8.07
N TRP A 203 17.13 -14.10 -8.06
CA TRP A 203 16.45 -15.32 -7.65
C TRP A 203 15.53 -15.79 -8.75
N SER A 204 15.75 -17.02 -9.23
CA SER A 204 14.88 -17.67 -10.21
C SER A 204 13.84 -18.53 -9.52
N VAL A 205 12.58 -18.35 -9.91
CA VAL A 205 11.47 -19.24 -9.58
C VAL A 205 11.08 -19.95 -10.87
N GLU A 206 11.37 -21.24 -10.94
CA GLU A 206 11.05 -22.09 -12.07
C GLU A 206 9.76 -22.87 -11.83
N ASN A 207 9.19 -23.42 -12.91
CA ASN A 207 8.09 -24.39 -12.88
C ASN A 207 6.79 -23.88 -12.23
N ILE A 208 6.42 -22.62 -12.50
CA ILE A 208 5.12 -22.10 -12.07
C ILE A 208 4.02 -22.68 -12.96
N ASN A 209 3.27 -23.64 -12.42
CA ASN A 209 2.05 -24.16 -13.03
C ASN A 209 0.92 -23.11 -12.93
N ILE A 210 0.23 -22.85 -14.04
CA ILE A 210 -0.88 -21.88 -14.19
C ILE A 210 -2.22 -22.60 -14.42
N GLN A 211 -2.39 -23.80 -13.85
CA GLN A 211 -3.69 -24.45 -13.77
C GLN A 211 -4.71 -23.60 -13.00
#